data_AF-A0A7G9ZCL2-F1
#
_entry.id   AF-A0A7G9ZCL2-F1
#
_cell.length_a   1.000
_cell.length_b   1.000
_cell.length_c   1.000
_cell.angle_alpha   90.00
_cell.angle_beta   90.00
_cell.angle_gamma   90.00
#
_symmetry.space_group_name_H-M   'P 1'
#
loop_
_entity.id
_entity.type
_entity.pdbx_description
1 polymer ?
#
loop_
_entity_poly.entity_id
_entity_poly.type
_entity_poly.pdbx_seq_one_letter_code
_entity_poly.pdbx_strand_id
1 'polypeptide(L)' 'MKSDIDLAFIFGLQYIAGGLDDVISEIHRILKPEGVLSFEKTRGSEKKLTEDVERGGFVYSERQARIFIFTKVKMSEM' A
#
# COMPACT_ATOMS: atom_id res chain seq x y z
N MET A 1 -4.02 0.93 -19.93
CA MET A 1 -4.10 -0.48 -19.51
C MET A 1 -5.15 -0.56 -18.42
N LYS A 2 -6.09 -1.51 -18.49
CA LYS A 2 -7.11 -1.68 -17.44
C LYS A 2 -6.42 -2.32 -16.22
N SER A 3 -6.56 -1.73 -15.03
CA SER A 3 -6.14 -2.42 -13.81
C SER A 3 -7.22 -3.43 -13.44
N ASP A 4 -6.86 -4.70 -13.43
CA ASP A 4 -7.77 -5.81 -13.13
C ASP A 4 -7.42 -6.48 -11.78
N ILE A 5 -6.53 -5.88 -10.98
CA ILE A 5 -6.16 -6.39 -9.65
C ILE A 5 -6.95 -5.67 -8.57
N ASP A 6 -7.68 -6.47 -7.80
CA ASP A 6 -8.54 -6.02 -6.70
C ASP A 6 -7.82 -6.00 -5.36
N LEU A 7 -6.80 -6.85 -5.21
CA LEU A 7 -6.15 -7.13 -3.94
C LEU A 7 -4.68 -7.43 -4.16
N ALA A 8 -3.81 -6.72 -3.42
CA ALA A 8 -2.38 -6.96 -3.38
C ALA A 8 -1.93 -7.23 -1.95
N PHE A 9 -0.99 -8.16 -1.82
CA PHE A 9 -0.43 -8.56 -0.55
C PHE A 9 1.09 -8.41 -0.57
N ILE A 10 1.63 -7.77 0.46
CA ILE A 10 3.07 -7.61 0.63
C ILE A 10 3.46 -8.14 2.01
N PHE A 11 4.27 -9.19 1.99
CA PHE A 11 4.75 -9.90 3.18
C PHE A 11 6.26 -10.08 3.13
N GLY A 12 6.90 -10.17 4.30
CA GLY A 12 8.33 -10.51 4.39
C GLY A 12 9.32 -9.44 3.91
N LEU A 13 8.88 -8.24 3.56
CA LEU A 13 9.77 -7.13 3.17
C LEU A 13 10.35 -6.45 4.42
N GLN A 14 11.32 -7.11 5.05
CA GLN A 14 12.02 -6.58 6.23
C GLN A 14 12.99 -5.44 5.89
N TYR A 15 13.54 -5.44 4.68
CA TYR A 15 14.45 -4.43 4.16
C TYR A 15 14.25 -4.31 2.65
N ILE A 16 13.89 -3.11 2.17
CA ILE A 16 13.91 -2.77 0.75
C ILE A 16 14.98 -1.70 0.56
N ALA A 17 16.05 -2.05 -0.15
CA ALA A 17 17.07 -1.08 -0.53
C ALA A 17 16.45 -0.04 -1.47
N GLY A 18 16.56 1.24 -1.13
CA GLY A 18 15.89 2.32 -1.86
C GLY A 18 14.53 2.75 -1.30
N GLY A 19 13.99 2.05 -0.30
CA GLY A 19 12.71 2.38 0.33
C GLY A 19 11.51 1.69 -0.32
N LEU A 20 10.31 2.09 0.08
CA LEU A 20 9.05 1.47 -0.36
C LEU A 20 8.44 2.15 -1.59
N ASP A 21 8.93 3.33 -1.96
CA ASP A 21 8.27 4.23 -2.92
C ASP A 21 8.06 3.57 -4.30
N ASP A 22 9.08 2.92 -4.86
CA ASP A 22 8.98 2.25 -6.17
C ASP A 22 7.98 1.08 -6.14
N VAL A 23 7.98 0.31 -5.05
CA VAL A 23 7.04 -0.80 -4.87
C VAL A 23 5.62 -0.27 -4.76
N ILE A 24 5.40 0.75 -3.93
CA ILE A 24 4.08 1.37 -3.75
C ILE A 24 3.58 1.95 -5.07
N SER A 25 4.44 2.60 -5.86
CA SER A 25 4.12 3.16 -7.18
C SER A 25 3.66 2.08 -8.16
N GLU A 26 4.38 0.96 -8.25
CA GLU A 26 4.01 -0.14 -9.14
C GLU A 26 2.72 -0.85 -8.70
N ILE A 27 2.54 -0.99 -7.38
CA ILE A 27 1.31 -1.54 -6.79
C ILE A 27 0.13 -0.60 -7.10
N HIS A 28 0.31 0.71 -6.93
CA HIS A 28 -0.69 1.70 -7.32
C HIS A 28 -1.01 1.60 -8.82
N ARG A 29 -0.02 1.42 -9.69
CA ARG A 29 -0.23 1.31 -11.14
C ARG A 29 -1.11 0.11 -11.54
N ILE A 30 -0.96 -1.04 -10.86
CA ILE A 30 -1.66 -2.29 -11.22
C ILE A 30 -2.99 -2.51 -10.48
N LEU A 31 -3.18 -1.88 -9.31
CA LEU A 31 -4.44 -1.96 -8.57
C LEU A 31 -5.53 -1.12 -9.23
N LYS A 32 -6.76 -1.64 -9.23
CA LYS A 32 -7.94 -0.86 -9.63
C LYS A 32 -8.24 0.23 -8.59
N PRO A 33 -9.01 1.27 -8.94
CA PRO A 33 -9.59 2.17 -7.94
C PRO A 33 -10.34 1.38 -6.87
N GLU A 34 -10.21 1.79 -5.60
CA GLU A 34 -10.74 1.06 -4.44
C GLU A 34 -10.17 -0.34 -4.22
N GLY A 35 -9.13 -0.71 -4.97
CA GLY A 35 -8.36 -1.93 -4.72
C GLY A 35 -7.65 -1.86 -3.37
N VAL A 36 -7.48 -3.02 -2.75
CA VAL A 36 -6.93 -3.14 -1.39
C VAL A 36 -5.46 -3.56 -1.44
N LEU A 37 -4.63 -2.86 -0.67
CA LEU A 37 -3.26 -3.23 -0.36
C LEU A 37 -3.17 -3.71 1.09
N SER A 38 -2.77 -4.95 1.29
CA SER A 38 -2.45 -5.51 2.60
C SER A 38 -0.93 -5.61 2.77
N PHE A 39 -0.41 -5.03 3.85
CA PHE A 39 1.02 -4.92 4.10
C PHE A 39 1.37 -5.47 5.48
N GLU A 40 2.22 -6.50 5.55
CA GLU A 40 2.76 -6.95 6.84
C GLU A 40 3.84 -5.99 7.33
N LYS A 41 3.56 -5.32 8.44
CA LYS A 41 4.59 -4.58 9.16
C LYS A 41 5.59 -5.55 9.77
N THR A 42 6.85 -5.37 9.38
CA THR A 42 7.99 -6.08 9.93
C THR A 42 8.69 -5.23 11.00
N ARG A 43 9.62 -4.36 10.61
CA ARG A 43 10.39 -3.45 11.49
C ARG A 43 10.14 -1.98 11.12
N GLY A 44 10.32 -1.07 12.07
CA GLY A 44 10.17 0.38 11.86
C GLY A 44 8.90 0.99 12.44
N SER A 45 8.73 2.29 12.22
CA SER A 45 7.61 3.08 12.73
C SER A 45 6.34 2.82 11.93
N GLU A 46 5.22 2.58 12.61
CA GLU A 46 3.89 2.47 12.00
C GLU A 46 3.51 3.73 11.28
N LYS A 47 3.72 4.87 11.95
CA LYS A 47 3.43 6.19 11.41
C LYS A 47 4.18 6.42 10.10
N LYS A 48 5.46 6.05 10.04
CA LYS A 48 6.25 6.21 8.82
C LYS A 48 5.74 5.31 7.69
N LEU A 49 5.43 4.04 7.99
CA LEU A 49 4.84 3.12 7.00
C LEU A 49 3.53 3.68 6.43
N THR A 50 2.64 4.15 7.31
CA THR A 50 1.36 4.75 6.90
C THR A 50 1.59 5.99 6.04
N GLU A 51 2.44 6.92 6.45
CA GLU A 51 2.74 8.15 5.69
C GLU A 51 3.36 7.86 4.31
N ASP A 52 4.24 6.86 4.20
CA ASP A 52 4.87 6.48 2.93
C ASP A 52 3.84 5.84 1.98
N VAL A 53 2.95 4.98 2.50
CA VAL A 53 1.88 4.36 1.70
C VAL A 53 0.81 5.38 1.29
N GLU A 54 0.44 6.31 2.17
CA GLU A 54 -0.52 7.38 1.87
C GLU A 54 0.00 8.33 0.78
N ARG A 55 1.29 8.68 0.83
CA ARG A 55 1.95 9.46 -0.23
C ARG A 55 1.87 8.79 -1.61
N GLY A 56 1.74 7.47 -1.64
CA GLY A 56 1.57 6.66 -2.85
C GLY A 56 0.15 6.57 -3.40
N GLY A 57 -0.81 7.33 -2.86
CA GLY A 57 -2.20 7.34 -3.36
C GLY A 57 -3.12 6.31 -2.72
N PHE A 58 -2.80 5.89 -1.49
CA PHE A 58 -3.61 4.99 -0.69
C PHE A 58 -4.14 5.69 0.56
N VAL A 59 -5.15 5.11 1.19
CA VAL A 59 -5.71 5.58 2.47
C VAL A 59 -5.67 4.42 3.46
N TYR A 60 -5.13 4.66 4.65
CA TYR A 60 -5.15 3.68 5.73
C TYR A 60 -6.59 3.39 6.15
N SER A 61 -6.96 2.12 6.17
CA SER A 61 -8.31 1.66 6.49
C SER A 61 -8.36 1.06 7.90
N GLU A 62 -7.57 0.00 8.14
CA GLU A 62 -7.55 -0.69 9.42
C GLU A 62 -6.25 -1.47 9.62
N ARG A 63 -6.10 -2.08 10.80
CA ARG A 63 -5.00 -2.99 11.12
C ARG A 63 -5.52 -4.24 11.81
N GLN A 64 -5.06 -5.38 11.33
CA GLN A 64 -5.32 -6.70 11.93
C GLN A 64 -3.97 -7.33 12.32
N ALA A 65 -3.69 -7.38 13.62
CA ALA A 65 -2.40 -7.79 14.18
C ALA A 65 -1.22 -7.00 13.54
N ARG A 66 -0.37 -7.64 12.75
CA ARG A 66 0.75 -7.00 12.03
C ARG A 66 0.41 -6.57 10.61
N ILE A 67 -0.82 -6.80 10.16
CA ILE A 67 -1.25 -6.50 8.79
C ILE A 67 -1.96 -5.16 8.77
N PHE A 68 -1.42 -4.24 7.98
CA PHE A 68 -1.99 -2.94 7.72
C PHE A 68 -2.78 -3.02 6.42
N ILE A 69 -4.00 -2.51 6.42
CA ILE A 69 -4.90 -2.55 5.27
C ILE A 69 -5.09 -1.12 4.77
N PHE A 70 -4.87 -0.94 3.48
CA PHE A 70 -5.00 0.33 2.78
C PHE A 70 -5.89 0.17 1.55
N THR A 71 -6.60 1.24 1.20
CA THR A 71 -7.46 1.29 0.01
C THR A 71 -6.93 2.32 -0.97
N LYS A 72 -6.84 1.98 -2.25
CA LYS A 72 -6.42 2.92 -3.30
C LYS A 72 -7.49 3.99 -3.54
N VAL A 73 -7.08 5.26 -3.53
CA VAL A 73 -7.98 6.40 -3.74
C VAL A 73 -8.61 6.36 -5.13
N LYS A 74 -9.88 6.74 -5.24
CA LYS A 74 -10.52 6.97 -6.53
C LYS A 74 -9.96 8.23 -7.17
N MET A 75 -9.65 8.16 -8.45
CA MET A 75 -9.13 9.29 -9.23
C MET A 75 -10.05 10.53 -9.25
N SER A 76 -11.31 10.41 -8.82
CA SER A 76 -12.28 11.51 -8.69
C SER A 76 -12.21 12.23 -7.33
N GLU A 77 -11.45 11.72 -6.37
CA GLU A 77 -11.31 12.24 -5.00
C GLU A 77 -9.93 12.87 -4.75
N MET A 78 -9.10 12.98 -5.79
CA MET A 78 -7.81 13.68 -5.80
C MET A 78 -7.88 14.99 -6.58
#